data_AF-A0A939VU88-F1
#
_entry.id   AF-A0A939VU88-F1
#
_cell.length_a   1.000
_cell.length_b   1.000
_cell.length_c   1.000
_cell.angle_alpha   90.00
_cell.angle_beta   90.00
_cell.angle_gamma   90.00
#
_symmetry.space_group_name_H-M   'P 1'
#
loop_
_entity.id
_entity.type
_entity.pdbx_description
1 polymer ?
#
loop_
_entity_poly.entity_id
_entity_poly.type
_entity_poly.pdbx_seq_one_letter_code
_entity_poly.pdbx_strand_id
1 'polypeptide(L)'
;MPKTMIEFLKQNHQSAIPEWLTAYRPGRDVDFNAVRNTVCVYYPGAGNDGQPVHTFSAARAAFLYVYVDYMLSRWEAEAQLAETPFRGYRKIGLIDMKLADLTPKPWSPHIRPSREQIEGMRHLPVAAPYGFMAVFEREDDLTDEYGAKRFAMIFIGGDGMATYDAVFANGNMIPPLAIVLQDHGFGGNYDRFGKGGLLEKIAIVSGIYPKLLLTGANTETWDGYIPLDAPGVLGGMHRQIRRLFIRKND
;
A
#
# COMPACT_ATOMS: atom_id res chain seq x y z
N MET A 1 -6.32 -14.50 -25.90
CA MET A 1 -5.49 -13.34 -25.52
C MET A 1 -5.28 -13.39 -24.02
N PRO A 2 -4.06 -13.14 -23.50
CA PRO A 2 -3.82 -13.09 -22.06
C PRO A 2 -4.68 -11.99 -21.43
N LYS A 3 -5.28 -12.28 -20.27
CA LYS A 3 -6.10 -11.30 -19.54
C LYS A 3 -5.18 -10.19 -19.02
N THR A 4 -5.64 -8.95 -19.09
CA THR A 4 -4.98 -7.84 -18.41
C THR A 4 -5.02 -8.04 -16.89
N MET A 5 -4.11 -7.37 -16.18
CA MET A 5 -4.09 -7.39 -14.72
C MET A 5 -5.42 -6.95 -14.10
N ILE A 6 -6.05 -5.92 -14.68
CA ILE A 6 -7.35 -5.41 -14.22
C ILE A 6 -8.46 -6.46 -14.44
N GLU A 7 -8.49 -7.14 -15.58
CA GLU A 7 -9.48 -8.20 -15.85
C GLU A 7 -9.33 -9.39 -14.89
N PHE A 8 -8.09 -9.80 -14.60
CA PHE A 8 -7.83 -10.82 -13.59
C PHE A 8 -8.36 -10.39 -12.21
N LEU A 9 -8.04 -9.17 -11.78
CA LEU A 9 -8.48 -8.64 -10.49
C LEU A 9 -10.02 -8.51 -10.43
N LYS A 10 -10.67 -8.06 -11.52
CA LYS A 10 -12.13 -7.99 -11.59
C LYS A 10 -12.78 -9.37 -11.42
N GLN A 11 -12.21 -10.38 -12.07
CA GLN A 11 -12.77 -11.73 -12.01
C GLN A 11 -12.60 -12.40 -10.63
N ASN A 12 -11.48 -12.16 -9.95
CA ASN A 12 -11.10 -12.96 -8.78
C ASN A 12 -11.19 -12.20 -7.44
N HIS A 13 -11.21 -10.86 -7.46
CA HIS A 13 -11.07 -10.05 -6.24
C HIS A 13 -12.00 -8.84 -6.19
N GLN A 14 -12.87 -8.65 -7.19
CA GLN A 14 -13.85 -7.58 -7.16
C GLN A 14 -14.77 -7.70 -5.95
N SER A 15 -14.99 -6.57 -5.25
CA SER A 15 -15.88 -6.51 -4.10
C SER A 15 -16.69 -5.20 -4.07
N ALA A 16 -17.67 -5.13 -3.17
CA ALA A 16 -18.46 -3.92 -2.94
C ALA A 16 -17.66 -2.91 -2.10
N ILE A 17 -17.97 -1.61 -2.30
CA ILE A 17 -17.36 -0.53 -1.52
C ILE A 17 -17.75 -0.71 -0.04
N PRO A 18 -16.81 -0.63 0.92
CA PRO A 18 -17.12 -0.71 2.34
C PRO A 18 -18.14 0.34 2.77
N GLU A 19 -19.03 -0.04 3.69
CA GLU A 19 -20.13 0.83 4.15
C GLU A 19 -19.61 2.16 4.72
N TRP A 20 -18.55 2.12 5.54
CA TRP A 20 -17.97 3.33 6.14
C TRP A 20 -17.51 4.34 5.08
N LEU A 21 -17.02 3.86 3.93
CA LEU A 21 -16.53 4.69 2.85
C LEU A 21 -17.68 5.26 2.01
N THR A 22 -18.73 4.48 1.81
CA THR A 22 -20.00 4.92 1.19
C THR A 22 -20.70 5.98 2.06
N ALA A 23 -20.70 5.77 3.38
CA ALA A 23 -21.29 6.67 4.35
C ALA A 23 -20.41 7.90 4.67
N TYR A 24 -19.13 7.89 4.29
CA TYR A 24 -18.20 8.97 4.60
C TYR A 24 -18.74 10.34 4.21
N ARG A 25 -18.58 11.32 5.11
CA ARG A 25 -18.87 12.74 4.89
C ARG A 25 -17.70 13.58 5.42
N PRO A 26 -17.30 14.66 4.72
CA PRO A 26 -16.21 15.51 5.17
C PRO A 26 -16.46 16.04 6.59
N GLY A 27 -15.44 16.04 7.43
CA GLY A 27 -15.51 16.53 8.82
C GLY A 27 -16.25 15.62 9.81
N ARG A 28 -16.67 14.41 9.41
CA ARG A 28 -17.21 13.40 10.33
C ARG A 28 -16.12 12.44 10.79
N ASP A 29 -16.29 11.95 12.01
CA ASP A 29 -15.45 10.89 12.57
C ASP A 29 -15.52 9.62 11.72
N VAL A 30 -14.40 8.89 11.69
CA VAL A 30 -14.29 7.61 10.98
C VAL A 30 -14.11 6.48 11.98
N ASP A 31 -14.85 5.39 11.79
CA ASP A 31 -14.62 4.17 12.54
C ASP A 31 -13.36 3.45 12.04
N PHE A 32 -12.26 3.62 12.77
CA PHE A 32 -11.01 2.96 12.44
C PHE A 32 -11.06 1.43 12.59
N ASN A 33 -12.03 0.85 13.31
CA ASN A 33 -12.23 -0.60 13.23
C ASN A 33 -12.65 -1.02 11.81
N ALA A 34 -13.57 -0.30 11.19
CA ALA A 34 -13.99 -0.56 9.82
C ALA A 34 -12.85 -0.31 8.81
N VAL A 35 -12.05 0.74 9.01
CA VAL A 35 -10.84 1.02 8.20
C VAL A 35 -9.85 -0.14 8.28
N ARG A 36 -9.53 -0.63 9.49
CA ARG A 36 -8.57 -1.72 9.70
C ARG A 36 -9.02 -3.08 9.13
N ASN A 37 -10.33 -3.24 8.89
CA ASN A 37 -10.93 -4.42 8.26
C ASN A 37 -11.22 -4.22 6.76
N THR A 38 -10.72 -3.14 6.14
CA THR A 38 -10.92 -2.87 4.71
C THR A 38 -9.81 -3.53 3.88
N VAL A 39 -10.21 -4.20 2.80
CA VAL A 39 -9.26 -4.80 1.84
C VAL A 39 -8.35 -3.71 1.28
N CYS A 40 -7.04 -3.89 1.49
CA CYS A 40 -6.05 -2.88 1.18
C CYS A 40 -4.90 -3.37 0.29
N VAL A 41 -4.23 -2.41 -0.32
CA VAL A 41 -2.91 -2.58 -0.96
C VAL A 41 -1.88 -1.86 -0.11
N TYR A 42 -0.80 -2.54 0.22
CA TYR A 42 0.31 -2.00 0.98
C TYR A 42 1.48 -1.66 0.06
N TYR A 43 2.04 -0.46 0.20
CA TYR A 43 3.19 -0.02 -0.59
C TYR A 43 4.28 0.56 0.32
N PRO A 44 5.32 -0.23 0.65
CA PRO A 44 6.52 0.27 1.32
C PRO A 44 7.42 1.03 0.32
N GLY A 45 7.84 2.24 0.68
CA GLY A 45 8.62 3.12 -0.20
C GLY A 45 7.80 3.62 -1.38
N ALA A 46 6.59 4.13 -1.11
CA ALA A 46 5.62 4.43 -2.16
C ALA A 46 5.94 5.67 -2.99
N GLY A 47 6.65 6.66 -2.41
CA GLY A 47 6.79 7.98 -3.00
C GLY A 47 5.44 8.56 -3.45
N ASN A 48 5.37 8.97 -4.71
CA ASN A 48 4.21 9.62 -5.33
C ASN A 48 3.49 8.75 -6.37
N ASP A 49 3.65 7.43 -6.30
CA ASP A 49 3.22 6.54 -7.37
C ASP A 49 1.75 6.13 -7.30
N GLY A 50 0.94 6.60 -8.23
CA GLY A 50 -0.49 6.25 -8.29
C GLY A 50 -0.84 4.96 -9.05
N GLN A 51 0.12 4.22 -9.60
CA GLN A 51 -0.17 3.03 -10.41
C GLN A 51 -0.92 1.92 -9.64
N PRO A 52 -0.62 1.62 -8.36
CA PRO A 52 -1.39 0.65 -7.60
C PRO A 52 -2.85 1.09 -7.44
N VAL A 53 -3.10 2.37 -7.16
CA VAL A 53 -4.46 2.91 -7.07
C VAL A 53 -5.21 2.73 -8.38
N HIS A 54 -4.59 3.12 -9.50
CA HIS A 54 -5.20 2.97 -10.82
C HIS A 54 -5.61 1.51 -11.09
N THR A 55 -4.73 0.56 -10.80
CA THR A 55 -4.92 -0.85 -11.13
C THR A 55 -5.99 -1.52 -10.25
N PHE A 56 -5.86 -1.39 -8.93
CA PHE A 56 -6.75 -2.08 -8.00
C PHE A 56 -8.11 -1.39 -7.85
N SER A 57 -8.17 -0.05 -8.02
CA SER A 57 -9.43 0.71 -7.98
C SER A 57 -10.25 0.48 -9.25
N ALA A 58 -9.60 0.46 -10.43
CA ALA A 58 -10.27 0.13 -11.70
C ALA A 58 -10.91 -1.26 -11.66
N ALA A 59 -10.29 -2.20 -10.93
CA ALA A 59 -10.82 -3.54 -10.71
C ALA A 59 -11.82 -3.65 -9.56
N ARG A 60 -11.99 -2.60 -8.73
CA ARG A 60 -12.72 -2.65 -7.45
C ARG A 60 -12.24 -3.81 -6.56
N ALA A 61 -10.93 -4.07 -6.58
CA ALA A 61 -10.30 -5.14 -5.82
C ALA A 61 -9.78 -4.66 -4.45
N ALA A 62 -9.51 -3.37 -4.30
CA ALA A 62 -9.15 -2.76 -3.03
C ALA A 62 -9.73 -1.34 -2.93
N PHE A 63 -10.01 -0.91 -1.69
CA PHE A 63 -10.58 0.40 -1.39
C PHE A 63 -9.74 1.20 -0.40
N LEU A 64 -8.67 0.61 0.12
CA LEU A 64 -7.72 1.24 1.01
C LEU A 64 -6.29 1.06 0.46
N TYR A 65 -5.51 2.13 0.44
CA TYR A 65 -4.13 2.13 -0.01
C TYR A 65 -3.24 2.65 1.11
N VAL A 66 -2.35 1.81 1.64
CA VAL A 66 -1.47 2.17 2.76
C VAL A 66 -0.07 2.42 2.20
N TYR A 67 0.27 3.70 2.08
CA TYR A 67 1.52 4.19 1.51
C TYR A 67 2.46 4.60 2.65
N VAL A 68 3.69 4.12 2.58
CA VAL A 68 4.68 4.34 3.63
C VAL A 68 5.97 4.85 3.01
N ASP A 69 6.42 6.01 3.48
CA ASP A 69 7.66 6.62 3.00
C ASP A 69 8.22 7.60 4.05
N TYR A 70 9.39 7.28 4.61
CA TYR A 70 10.04 8.11 5.62
C TYR A 70 10.90 9.25 5.03
N MET A 71 11.10 9.27 3.71
CA MET A 71 11.81 10.34 3.00
C MET A 71 10.87 11.45 2.54
N LEU A 72 9.56 11.22 2.57
CA LEU A 72 8.56 12.20 2.20
C LEU A 72 8.00 12.86 3.46
N SER A 73 8.17 14.17 3.59
CA SER A 73 7.54 14.93 4.68
C SER A 73 6.02 14.99 4.51
N ARG A 74 5.31 15.28 5.61
CA ARG A 74 3.85 15.44 5.59
C ARG A 74 3.40 16.50 4.60
N TRP A 75 4.10 17.65 4.56
CA TRP A 75 3.78 18.74 3.64
C TRP A 75 3.90 18.27 2.19
N GLU A 76 4.97 17.54 1.84
CA GLU A 76 5.18 17.07 0.46
C GLU A 76 4.09 16.08 0.05
N ALA A 77 3.74 15.15 0.95
CA ALA A 77 2.67 14.19 0.71
C ALA A 77 1.32 14.87 0.51
N GLU A 78 0.96 15.83 1.36
CA GLU A 78 -0.30 16.57 1.23
C GLU A 78 -0.34 17.46 -0.03
N ALA A 79 0.78 18.11 -0.36
CA ALA A 79 0.91 18.96 -1.56
C ALA A 79 0.72 18.13 -2.83
N GLN A 80 1.34 16.95 -2.92
CA GLN A 80 1.17 16.04 -4.06
C GLN A 80 -0.29 15.61 -4.25
N LEU A 81 -1.00 15.33 -3.16
CA LEU A 81 -2.42 14.99 -3.21
C LEU A 81 -3.32 16.18 -3.58
N ALA A 82 -2.85 17.41 -3.44
CA ALA A 82 -3.58 18.62 -3.82
C ALA A 82 -3.31 19.03 -5.27
N GLU A 83 -2.05 19.00 -5.71
CA GLU A 83 -1.61 19.48 -7.02
C GLU A 83 -1.85 18.45 -8.14
N THR A 84 -1.65 17.16 -7.84
CA THR A 84 -1.79 16.07 -8.79
C THR A 84 -2.67 14.97 -8.20
N PRO A 85 -3.98 15.21 -8.04
CA PRO A 85 -4.88 14.16 -7.56
C PRO A 85 -4.90 12.99 -8.55
N PHE A 86 -5.29 11.82 -8.07
CA PHE A 86 -5.52 10.66 -8.92
C PHE A 86 -6.46 11.06 -10.06
N ARG A 87 -6.02 10.88 -11.31
CA ARG A 87 -6.81 11.28 -12.49
C ARG A 87 -8.22 10.70 -12.39
N GLY A 88 -9.24 11.55 -12.59
CA GLY A 88 -10.65 11.17 -12.49
C GLY A 88 -11.20 11.06 -11.08
N TYR A 89 -10.45 11.51 -10.07
CA TYR A 89 -10.88 11.54 -8.67
C TYR A 89 -10.58 12.90 -8.03
N ARG A 90 -11.51 13.36 -7.19
CA ARG A 90 -11.33 14.51 -6.29
C ARG A 90 -11.13 14.04 -4.86
N LYS A 91 -10.27 14.74 -4.12
CA LYS A 91 -10.14 14.56 -2.67
C LYS A 91 -11.37 15.18 -1.99
N ILE A 92 -12.09 14.39 -1.20
CA ILE A 92 -13.27 14.84 -0.45
C ILE A 92 -13.02 14.93 1.05
N GLY A 93 -11.87 14.44 1.55
CA GLY A 93 -11.56 14.47 2.96
C GLY A 93 -10.08 14.26 3.25
N LEU A 94 -9.64 14.82 4.38
CA LEU A 94 -8.34 14.60 4.98
C LEU A 94 -8.54 14.43 6.48
N ILE A 95 -8.00 13.36 7.05
CA ILE A 95 -8.21 12.95 8.43
C ILE A 95 -6.83 12.73 9.05
N ASP A 96 -6.54 13.47 10.11
CA ASP A 96 -5.35 13.23 10.93
C ASP A 96 -5.46 11.89 11.64
N MET A 97 -4.37 11.13 11.64
CA MET A 97 -4.31 9.82 12.28
C MET A 97 -3.40 9.84 13.49
N LYS A 98 -3.82 9.12 14.52
CA LYS A 98 -3.03 8.79 15.70
C LYS A 98 -2.46 7.39 15.54
N LEU A 99 -1.37 7.10 16.26
CA LEU A 99 -0.78 5.76 16.27
C LEU A 99 -1.81 4.67 16.65
N ALA A 100 -2.67 4.94 17.63
CA ALA A 100 -3.71 4.02 18.08
C ALA A 100 -4.79 3.72 17.02
N ASP A 101 -4.91 4.54 15.98
CA ASP A 101 -5.85 4.31 14.87
C ASP A 101 -5.37 3.16 13.96
N LEU A 102 -4.06 2.89 13.92
CA LEU A 102 -3.46 1.78 13.17
C LEU A 102 -3.00 0.63 14.06
N THR A 103 -2.44 0.93 15.23
CA THR A 103 -1.88 -0.05 16.16
C THR A 103 -2.52 0.14 17.53
N PRO A 104 -3.78 -0.30 17.72
CA PRO A 104 -4.45 -0.20 19.03
C PRO A 104 -3.81 -1.11 20.09
N LYS A 105 -3.02 -2.12 19.67
CA LYS A 105 -2.21 -2.96 20.53
C LYS A 105 -0.74 -2.52 20.47
N PRO A 106 0.03 -2.66 21.56
CA PRO A 106 1.47 -2.41 21.53
C PRO A 106 2.16 -3.24 20.44
N TRP A 107 3.08 -2.61 19.70
CA TRP A 107 3.90 -3.31 18.70
C TRP A 107 4.98 -4.15 19.38
N SER A 108 5.04 -5.44 19.01
CA SER A 108 6.17 -6.30 19.31
C SER A 108 6.85 -6.70 18.00
N PRO A 109 8.11 -6.31 17.74
CA PRO A 109 8.78 -6.62 16.49
C PRO A 109 9.04 -8.12 16.36
N HIS A 110 8.67 -8.71 15.22
CA HIS A 110 8.95 -10.12 14.94
C HIS A 110 10.44 -10.35 14.65
N ILE A 111 11.06 -9.37 14.00
CA ILE A 111 12.49 -9.38 13.71
C ILE A 111 13.05 -8.03 14.10
N ARG A 112 14.14 -8.04 14.88
CA ARG A 112 14.88 -6.82 15.19
C ARG A 112 15.98 -6.63 14.14
N PRO A 113 16.09 -5.44 13.52
CA PRO A 113 17.17 -5.17 12.59
C PRO A 113 18.53 -5.30 13.30
N SER A 114 19.55 -5.71 12.55
CA SER A 114 20.91 -5.80 13.05
C SER A 114 21.44 -4.40 13.41
N ARG A 115 22.50 -4.35 14.22
CA ARG A 115 23.16 -3.08 14.55
C ARG A 115 23.67 -2.36 13.30
N GLU A 116 24.22 -3.09 12.35
CA GLU A 116 24.72 -2.56 11.06
C GLU A 116 23.59 -1.91 10.26
N GLN A 117 22.41 -2.55 10.20
CA GLN A 117 21.22 -2.01 9.54
C GLN A 117 20.75 -0.71 10.20
N ILE A 118 20.74 -0.67 11.54
CA ILE A 118 20.39 0.53 12.30
C ILE A 118 21.40 1.65 12.05
N GLU A 119 22.70 1.33 12.05
CA GLU A 119 23.77 2.30 11.80
C GLU A 119 23.71 2.86 10.37
N GLY A 120 23.37 2.04 9.38
CA GLY A 120 23.17 2.47 7.99
C GLY A 120 22.07 3.53 7.81
N MET A 121 21.07 3.56 8.69
CA MET A 121 20.00 4.57 8.66
C MET A 121 20.35 5.89 9.35
N ARG A 122 21.35 5.92 10.25
CA ARG A 122 21.60 7.07 11.15
C ARG A 122 21.91 8.38 10.43
N HIS A 123 22.28 8.32 9.16
CA HIS A 123 22.68 9.46 8.35
C HIS A 123 21.59 9.94 7.38
N LEU A 124 20.46 9.26 7.33
CA LEU A 124 19.36 9.63 6.44
C LEU A 124 18.53 10.75 7.06
N PRO A 125 18.15 11.78 6.29
CA PRO A 125 17.26 12.84 6.76
C PRO A 125 15.82 12.29 6.85
N VAL A 126 15.53 11.56 7.91
CA VAL A 126 14.20 11.01 8.17
C VAL A 126 13.26 12.15 8.60
N ALA A 127 12.14 12.32 7.90
CA ALA A 127 11.12 13.28 8.28
C ALA A 127 10.49 12.92 9.63
N ALA A 128 9.95 13.91 10.34
CA ALA A 128 9.19 13.65 11.56
C ALA A 128 8.01 12.69 11.26
N PRO A 129 7.77 11.65 12.08
CA PRO A 129 6.70 10.70 11.82
C PRO A 129 5.33 11.38 11.75
N TYR A 130 4.51 10.95 10.80
CA TYR A 130 3.13 11.41 10.65
C TYR A 130 2.24 10.29 10.11
N GLY A 131 0.93 10.47 10.30
CA GLY A 131 -0.09 9.64 9.67
C GLY A 131 -1.29 10.51 9.30
N PHE A 132 -1.78 10.35 8.08
CA PHE A 132 -3.07 10.91 7.68
C PHE A 132 -3.78 9.97 6.70
N MET A 133 -5.11 10.09 6.64
CA MET A 133 -5.94 9.42 5.64
C MET A 133 -6.62 10.45 4.74
N ALA A 134 -6.49 10.31 3.44
CA ALA A 134 -7.23 11.05 2.44
C ALA A 134 -8.33 10.18 1.83
N VAL A 135 -9.51 10.74 1.64
CA VAL A 135 -10.65 10.07 0.99
C VAL A 135 -10.89 10.70 -0.37
N PHE A 136 -11.05 9.85 -1.39
CA PHE A 136 -11.24 10.27 -2.78
C PHE A 136 -12.58 9.79 -3.30
N GLU A 137 -13.17 10.59 -4.17
CA GLU A 137 -14.41 10.28 -4.88
C GLU A 137 -14.21 10.46 -6.38
N ARG A 138 -14.70 9.48 -7.15
CA ARG A 138 -14.67 9.53 -8.61
C ARG A 138 -15.54 10.69 -9.10
N GLU A 139 -15.03 11.45 -10.07
CA GLU A 139 -15.79 12.53 -10.70
C GLU A 139 -17.13 12.04 -11.26
N ASP A 140 -18.13 12.92 -11.24
CA ASP A 140 -19.52 12.55 -11.52
C ASP A 140 -19.80 12.31 -13.01
N ASP A 141 -18.92 12.79 -13.89
CA ASP A 141 -18.95 12.54 -15.33
C ASP A 141 -18.34 11.17 -15.72
N LEU A 142 -17.71 10.47 -14.77
CA LEU A 142 -17.09 9.17 -14.99
C LEU A 142 -17.99 8.03 -14.49
N THR A 143 -18.06 6.96 -15.29
CA THR A 143 -18.90 5.78 -15.05
C THR A 143 -18.17 4.70 -14.26
N ASP A 144 -18.90 3.64 -13.88
CA ASP A 144 -18.37 2.51 -13.08
C ASP A 144 -17.28 1.70 -13.76
N GLU A 145 -17.15 1.84 -15.07
CA GLU A 145 -16.06 1.28 -15.86
C GLU A 145 -14.70 1.89 -15.50
N TYR A 146 -14.67 3.13 -14.99
CA TYR A 146 -13.43 3.83 -14.61
C TYR A 146 -12.79 3.25 -13.34
N GLY A 147 -13.60 2.77 -12.39
CA GLY A 147 -13.14 2.24 -11.11
C GLY A 147 -14.11 2.51 -9.96
N ALA A 148 -13.68 2.23 -8.73
CA ALA A 148 -14.49 2.43 -7.54
C ALA A 148 -15.01 3.87 -7.41
N LYS A 149 -16.26 4.06 -6.96
CA LYS A 149 -16.81 5.40 -6.70
C LYS A 149 -16.00 6.14 -5.62
N ARG A 150 -15.47 5.42 -4.63
CA ARG A 150 -14.60 5.98 -3.59
C ARG A 150 -13.49 5.01 -3.22
N PHE A 151 -12.37 5.57 -2.79
CA PHE A 151 -11.30 4.86 -2.09
C PHE A 151 -10.69 5.77 -1.02
N ALA A 152 -9.95 5.19 -0.09
CA ALA A 152 -9.16 5.90 0.89
C ALA A 152 -7.68 5.56 0.73
N MET A 153 -6.83 6.51 1.11
CA MET A 153 -5.38 6.36 1.10
C MET A 153 -4.84 6.83 2.43
N ILE A 154 -4.08 5.97 3.11
CA ILE A 154 -3.34 6.28 4.33
C ILE A 154 -1.90 6.54 3.92
N PHE A 155 -1.35 7.68 4.31
CA PHE A 155 0.07 7.99 4.21
C PHE A 155 0.70 7.96 5.59
N ILE A 156 1.85 7.29 5.68
CA ILE A 156 2.64 7.16 6.90
C ILE A 156 4.07 7.60 6.59
N GLY A 157 4.51 8.65 7.26
CA GLY A 157 5.92 9.03 7.30
C GLY A 157 6.67 8.09 8.24
N GLY A 158 7.09 6.92 7.76
CA GLY A 158 7.67 5.89 8.61
C GLY A 158 8.36 4.78 7.82
N ASP A 159 8.97 3.83 8.53
CA ASP A 159 9.67 2.70 7.92
C ASP A 159 8.69 1.68 7.35
N GLY A 160 8.91 1.27 6.09
CA GLY A 160 8.05 0.29 5.42
C GLY A 160 8.05 -1.07 6.10
N MET A 161 9.22 -1.57 6.49
CA MET A 161 9.33 -2.91 7.09
C MET A 161 8.71 -2.94 8.50
N ALA A 162 9.02 -1.94 9.33
CA ALA A 162 8.43 -1.80 10.65
C ALA A 162 6.91 -1.53 10.61
N THR A 163 6.44 -0.74 9.64
CA THR A 163 5.00 -0.50 9.48
C THR A 163 4.26 -1.78 9.09
N TYR A 164 4.82 -2.56 8.15
CA TYR A 164 4.23 -3.85 7.81
C TYR A 164 4.14 -4.77 9.02
N ASP A 165 5.23 -4.84 9.81
CA ASP A 165 5.31 -5.65 11.02
C ASP A 165 4.25 -5.21 12.06
N ALA A 166 4.21 -3.91 12.37
CA ALA A 166 3.35 -3.35 13.39
C ALA A 166 1.86 -3.38 13.00
N VAL A 167 1.54 -3.18 11.72
CA VAL A 167 0.15 -3.05 11.26
C VAL A 167 -0.43 -4.42 10.88
N PHE A 168 0.27 -5.22 10.08
CA PHE A 168 -0.27 -6.47 9.55
C PHE A 168 0.24 -7.69 10.30
N ALA A 169 1.55 -7.84 10.49
CA ALA A 169 2.12 -9.03 11.12
C ALA A 169 1.71 -9.16 12.59
N ASN A 170 1.52 -8.04 13.29
CA ASN A 170 0.99 -7.98 14.65
C ASN A 170 -0.56 -8.10 14.72
N GLY A 171 -1.25 -8.28 13.59
CA GLY A 171 -2.71 -8.50 13.54
C GLY A 171 -3.54 -7.29 13.97
N ASN A 172 -3.06 -6.08 13.71
CA ASN A 172 -3.82 -4.86 13.95
C ASN A 172 -4.75 -4.52 12.77
N MET A 173 -4.35 -4.86 11.54
CA MET A 173 -5.17 -4.83 10.33
C MET A 173 -5.26 -6.22 9.70
N ILE A 174 -6.31 -6.44 8.89
CA ILE A 174 -6.37 -7.64 8.05
C ILE A 174 -5.19 -7.66 7.07
N PRO A 175 -4.65 -8.84 6.71
CA PRO A 175 -3.56 -8.94 5.75
C PRO A 175 -3.88 -8.21 4.45
N PRO A 176 -2.91 -7.50 3.84
CA PRO A 176 -3.17 -6.77 2.60
C PRO A 176 -3.49 -7.75 1.48
N LEU A 177 -4.39 -7.37 0.57
CA LEU A 177 -4.63 -8.15 -0.65
C LEU A 177 -3.35 -8.27 -1.46
N ALA A 178 -2.66 -7.14 -1.62
CA ALA A 178 -1.43 -7.05 -2.37
C ALA A 178 -0.37 -6.21 -1.64
N ILE A 179 0.89 -6.60 -1.80
CA ILE A 179 2.05 -5.73 -1.49
C ILE A 179 2.73 -5.34 -2.80
N VAL A 180 3.07 -4.06 -2.94
CA VAL A 180 3.93 -3.60 -4.02
C VAL A 180 5.38 -3.82 -3.60
N LEU A 181 6.12 -4.60 -4.39
CA LEU A 181 7.54 -4.85 -4.16
C LEU A 181 8.35 -4.11 -5.20
N GLN A 182 9.04 -3.06 -4.77
CA GLN A 182 9.97 -2.33 -5.60
C GLN A 182 11.17 -1.89 -4.79
N ASP A 183 12.30 -2.59 -4.96
CA ASP A 183 13.55 -2.28 -4.31
C ASP A 183 14.20 -1.08 -4.99
N HIS A 184 14.15 0.07 -4.31
CA HIS A 184 14.85 1.27 -4.75
C HIS A 184 16.26 1.23 -4.17
N GLY A 185 17.25 0.82 -4.97
CA GLY A 185 18.63 0.58 -4.49
C GLY A 185 19.22 1.72 -3.65
N PHE A 186 19.08 2.98 -4.11
CA PHE A 186 19.54 4.18 -3.39
C PHE A 186 18.43 4.88 -2.57
N GLY A 187 17.26 4.26 -2.41
CA GLY A 187 16.08 4.87 -1.77
C GLY A 187 16.15 4.97 -0.23
N GLY A 188 17.32 4.77 0.36
CA GLY A 188 17.54 4.86 1.81
C GLY A 188 17.16 3.60 2.60
N ASN A 189 16.61 2.56 1.96
CA ASN A 189 16.20 1.35 2.68
C ASN A 189 17.42 0.59 3.19
N TYR A 190 17.40 0.21 4.47
CA TYR A 190 18.48 -0.53 5.12
C TYR A 190 18.44 -2.04 4.87
N ASP A 191 17.39 -2.52 4.21
CA ASP A 191 17.26 -3.88 3.68
C ASP A 191 16.28 -3.86 2.49
N ARG A 192 16.18 -4.98 1.79
CA ARG A 192 15.29 -5.16 0.64
C ARG A 192 13.86 -5.45 1.09
N PHE A 193 12.91 -5.03 0.27
CA PHE A 193 11.52 -5.48 0.31
C PHE A 193 11.33 -6.80 -0.43
N GLY A 194 12.10 -7.02 -1.51
CA GLY A 194 12.05 -8.24 -2.32
C GLY A 194 12.59 -9.50 -1.62
N LYS A 195 12.84 -10.53 -2.43
CA LYS A 195 13.28 -11.86 -1.97
C LYS A 195 14.55 -11.81 -1.09
N GLY A 196 14.52 -12.55 0.00
CA GLY A 196 15.55 -12.64 1.04
C GLY A 196 15.68 -11.37 1.88
N GLY A 197 14.88 -10.34 1.61
CA GLY A 197 14.85 -9.08 2.35
C GLY A 197 14.11 -9.19 3.68
N LEU A 198 14.24 -8.17 4.52
CA LEU A 198 13.63 -8.16 5.85
C LEU A 198 12.10 -8.22 5.78
N LEU A 199 11.46 -7.60 4.78
CA LEU A 199 10.01 -7.64 4.63
C LEU A 199 9.50 -9.07 4.41
N GLU A 200 10.15 -9.84 3.53
CA GLU A 200 9.82 -11.26 3.32
C GLU A 200 10.07 -12.08 4.59
N LYS A 201 11.20 -11.84 5.28
CA LYS A 201 11.51 -12.55 6.54
C LYS A 201 10.46 -12.30 7.61
N ILE A 202 9.94 -11.07 7.73
CA ILE A 202 8.83 -10.76 8.65
C ILE A 202 7.57 -11.54 8.26
N ALA A 203 7.23 -11.60 6.97
CA ALA A 203 6.10 -12.40 6.50
C ALA A 203 6.28 -13.90 6.80
N ILE A 204 7.50 -14.42 6.66
CA ILE A 204 7.85 -15.81 7.00
C ILE A 204 7.66 -16.09 8.48
N VAL A 205 8.23 -15.26 9.36
CA VAL A 205 8.19 -15.49 10.81
C VAL A 205 6.78 -15.29 11.38
N SER A 206 6.03 -14.31 10.89
CA SER A 206 4.67 -14.04 11.36
C SER A 206 3.62 -14.97 10.76
N GLY A 207 3.92 -15.63 9.63
CA GLY A 207 2.94 -16.41 8.88
C GLY A 207 1.92 -15.56 8.13
N ILE A 208 2.05 -14.22 8.15
CA ILE A 208 1.15 -13.28 7.49
C ILE A 208 1.73 -12.94 6.11
N TYR A 209 0.96 -13.19 5.06
CA TYR A 209 1.37 -12.94 3.68
C TYR A 209 0.23 -12.28 2.92
N PRO A 210 0.52 -11.43 1.92
CA PRO A 210 -0.49 -11.00 0.97
C PRO A 210 -0.88 -12.14 0.03
N LYS A 211 -2.08 -12.07 -0.55
CA LYS A 211 -2.47 -13.01 -1.62
C LYS A 211 -1.69 -12.75 -2.91
N LEU A 212 -1.40 -11.47 -3.16
CA LEU A 212 -0.78 -10.99 -4.39
C LEU A 212 0.49 -10.19 -4.11
N LEU A 213 1.43 -10.25 -5.05
CA LEU A 213 2.57 -9.33 -5.09
C LEU A 213 2.56 -8.58 -6.42
N LEU A 214 2.67 -7.26 -6.36
CA LEU A 214 2.90 -6.44 -7.53
C LEU A 214 4.39 -6.06 -7.57
N THR A 215 5.18 -6.83 -8.30
CA THR A 215 6.65 -6.74 -8.25
C THR A 215 7.20 -5.99 -9.46
N GLY A 216 8.06 -4.99 -9.21
CA GLY A 216 8.83 -4.29 -10.24
C GLY A 216 9.94 -5.15 -10.83
N ALA A 217 10.26 -4.93 -12.11
CA ALA A 217 11.28 -5.70 -12.84
C ALA A 217 12.69 -5.67 -12.22
N ASN A 218 12.96 -4.66 -11.39
CA ASN A 218 14.22 -4.50 -10.65
C ASN A 218 14.23 -5.23 -9.29
N THR A 219 13.19 -6.01 -8.97
CA THR A 219 12.98 -6.63 -7.66
C THR A 219 12.74 -8.12 -7.83
N GLU A 220 13.44 -8.93 -7.05
CA GLU A 220 13.16 -10.36 -7.00
C GLU A 220 11.89 -10.62 -6.17
N THR A 221 10.93 -11.37 -6.74
CA THR A 221 9.69 -11.74 -6.05
C THR A 221 9.94 -12.78 -4.96
N TRP A 222 9.17 -12.71 -3.89
CA TRP A 222 9.20 -13.66 -2.77
C TRP A 222 8.99 -15.11 -3.20
N ASP A 223 9.54 -16.03 -2.42
CA ASP A 223 9.35 -17.46 -2.61
C ASP A 223 7.88 -17.87 -2.39
N GLY A 224 7.42 -18.85 -3.17
CA GLY A 224 6.04 -19.34 -3.09
C GLY A 224 5.02 -18.52 -3.90
N TYR A 225 5.45 -17.49 -4.63
CA TYR A 225 4.62 -16.75 -5.58
C TYR A 225 4.94 -17.15 -7.03
N ILE A 226 3.90 -17.19 -7.87
CA ILE A 226 4.02 -17.47 -9.31
C ILE A 226 3.49 -16.30 -10.14
N PRO A 227 4.14 -15.97 -11.26
CA PRO A 227 3.68 -14.88 -12.12
C PRO A 227 2.35 -15.23 -12.74
N LEU A 228 1.45 -14.26 -12.81
CA LEU A 228 0.24 -14.38 -13.61
C LEU A 228 0.57 -14.18 -15.09
N ASP A 229 -0.15 -14.90 -15.95
CA ASP A 229 -0.10 -14.68 -17.41
C ASP A 229 -0.90 -13.42 -17.78
N ALA A 230 -0.36 -12.27 -17.39
CA ALA A 230 -0.87 -10.95 -17.67
C ALA A 230 0.27 -10.02 -18.09
N PRO A 231 0.05 -9.12 -19.07
CA PRO A 231 1.04 -8.11 -19.41
C PRO A 231 1.44 -7.26 -18.20
N GLY A 232 2.73 -6.95 -18.09
CA GLY A 232 3.21 -6.02 -17.09
C GLY A 232 2.74 -4.59 -17.36
N VAL A 233 2.64 -3.80 -16.30
CA VAL A 233 2.19 -2.40 -16.36
C VAL A 233 3.30 -1.48 -15.87
N LEU A 234 3.49 -0.34 -16.52
CA LEU A 234 4.46 0.66 -16.07
C LEU A 234 3.94 1.34 -14.81
N GLY A 235 4.74 1.32 -13.74
CA GLY A 235 4.43 2.00 -12.47
C GLY A 235 5.67 2.59 -11.81
N GLY A 236 5.45 3.40 -10.77
CA GLY A 236 6.53 3.98 -9.98
C GLY A 236 7.17 5.22 -10.60
N MET A 237 7.82 6.01 -9.75
CA MET A 237 8.63 7.18 -10.11
C MET A 237 9.72 6.87 -11.15
N HIS A 238 10.14 5.59 -11.27
CA HIS A 238 11.17 5.14 -12.20
C HIS A 238 10.64 4.32 -13.39
N ARG A 239 9.31 4.33 -13.63
CA ARG A 239 8.68 3.64 -14.76
C ARG A 239 9.06 2.16 -14.87
N GLN A 240 9.11 1.48 -13.73
CA GLN A 240 9.42 0.06 -13.70
C GLN A 240 8.23 -0.74 -14.21
N ILE A 241 8.49 -1.73 -15.06
CA ILE A 241 7.45 -2.69 -15.45
C ILE A 241 7.14 -3.54 -14.22
N ARG A 242 5.87 -3.57 -13.82
CA ARG A 242 5.38 -4.38 -12.72
C ARG A 242 4.55 -5.54 -13.21
N ARG A 243 4.75 -6.71 -12.63
CA ARG A 243 3.97 -7.92 -12.88
C ARG A 243 3.26 -8.34 -11.61
N LEU A 244 2.07 -8.92 -11.78
CA LEU A 244 1.29 -9.46 -10.68
C LEU A 244 1.66 -10.93 -10.49
N PHE A 245 1.87 -11.31 -9.25
CA PHE A 245 2.15 -12.67 -8.83
C PHE A 245 1.11 -13.10 -7.80
N ILE A 246 0.75 -14.38 -7.82
CA ILE A 246 -0.18 -15.00 -6.88
C ILE A 246 0.53 -16.06 -6.04
N ARG A 247 0.14 -16.20 -4.78
CA ARG A 247 0.68 -17.23 -3.89
C ARG A 247 0.23 -18.62 -4.33
N LYS A 248 1.12 -19.61 -4.37
CA LYS A 248 0.86 -20.98 -4.88
C LYS A 248 -0.25 -21.77 -4.16
N ASN A 249 -0.66 -21.35 -2.96
CA ASN A 249 -1.62 -22.06 -2.12
C ASN A 249 -2.96 -21.32 -1.98
N ASP A 250 -3.20 -20.27 -2.78
CA ASP A 250 -4.46 -19.53 -2.86
C ASP A 250 -5.26 -19.88 -4.13
#